data_AF-A0A944D9G4-F1
#
_entry.id   AF-A0A944D9G4-F1
#
_cell.length_a   1.000
_cell.length_b   1.000
_cell.length_c   1.000
_cell.angle_alpha   90.00
_cell.angle_beta   90.00
_cell.angle_gamma   90.00
#
_symmetry.space_group_name_H-M   'P 1'
#
loop_
_entity.id
_entity.type
_entity.pdbx_description
1 polymer ?
#
loop_
_entity_poly.entity_id
_entity_poly.type
_entity_poly.pdbx_seq_one_letter_code
_entity_poly.pdbx_strand_id
1 'polypeptide(L)'
;MLGAVFLSTACAAVDGPVMPLPAMDNRLADCVDLVPRSLRVEHGSLWLDADATVIQPIGACGCVSAMAGYHSLVLQGGRQILLHRGEVNLKSGGLKAFDLGAVGADGDARTLRLMCAGPR
;
A
#
# COMPACT_ATOMS: atom_id res chain seq x y z
N MET A 1 28.44 -55.36 6.39
CA MET A 1 28.08 -54.07 7.00
C MET A 1 28.33 -52.98 5.97
N LEU A 2 27.30 -52.55 5.23
CA LEU A 2 27.36 -51.38 4.34
C LEU A 2 26.49 -50.29 5.00
N GLY A 3 27.11 -49.19 5.42
CA GLY A 3 26.42 -48.02 5.96
C GLY A 3 26.18 -47.00 4.84
N ALA A 4 24.92 -46.70 4.55
CA ALA A 4 24.52 -45.65 3.62
C ALA A 4 24.54 -44.28 4.34
N VAL A 5 25.27 -43.32 3.77
CA VAL A 5 25.31 -41.93 4.25
C VAL A 5 24.26 -41.13 3.47
N PHE A 6 23.16 -40.75 4.14
CA PHE A 6 22.16 -39.84 3.59
C PHE A 6 22.61 -38.38 3.81
N LEU A 7 23.08 -37.72 2.76
CA LEU A 7 23.28 -36.27 2.75
C LEU A 7 21.93 -35.59 2.53
N SER A 8 21.40 -34.98 3.60
CA SER A 8 20.18 -34.17 3.54
C SER A 8 20.57 -32.73 3.20
N THR A 9 20.36 -32.33 1.95
CA THR A 9 20.54 -30.94 1.50
C THR A 9 19.39 -30.09 2.04
N ALA A 10 19.63 -29.30 3.08
CA ALA A 10 18.66 -28.33 3.56
C ALA A 10 18.59 -27.14 2.59
N CYS A 11 17.46 -26.96 1.91
CA CYS A 11 17.13 -25.71 1.23
C CYS A 11 16.97 -24.62 2.32
N ALA A 12 17.91 -23.67 2.38
CA ALA A 12 17.69 -22.45 3.15
C ALA A 12 16.63 -21.61 2.44
N ALA A 13 15.44 -21.50 3.04
CA ALA A 13 14.47 -20.49 2.64
C ALA A 13 15.12 -19.12 2.91
N VAL A 14 15.21 -18.29 1.86
CA VAL A 14 15.67 -16.91 2.01
C VAL A 14 14.49 -16.12 2.54
N ASP A 15 14.39 -16.02 3.87
CA ASP A 15 13.45 -15.11 4.54
C ASP A 15 13.93 -13.67 4.32
N GLY A 16 13.62 -13.11 3.16
CA GLY A 16 13.74 -11.68 2.91
C GLY A 16 12.83 -10.91 3.87
N PRO A 17 13.15 -9.65 4.22
CA PRO A 17 12.30 -8.84 5.10
C PRO A 17 10.90 -8.71 4.50
N VAL A 18 9.93 -9.41 5.10
CA VAL A 18 8.52 -9.30 4.75
C VAL A 18 8.04 -7.97 5.33
N MET A 19 8.04 -6.92 4.52
CA MET A 19 7.44 -5.65 4.90
C MET A 19 5.92 -5.84 5.06
N PRO A 20 5.33 -5.50 6.21
CA PRO A 20 3.89 -5.61 6.40
C PRO A 20 3.17 -4.64 5.48
N LEU A 21 2.00 -5.05 4.96
CA LEU A 21 1.11 -4.17 4.21
C LEU A 21 0.66 -3.00 5.11
N PRO A 22 0.51 -1.78 4.55
CA PRO A 22 0.03 -0.64 5.31
C PRO A 22 -1.42 -0.85 5.74
N ALA A 23 -1.78 -0.29 6.89
CA ALA A 23 -3.18 -0.16 7.28
C ALA A 23 -3.91 0.77 6.29
N MET A 24 -5.16 0.45 5.96
CA MET A 24 -5.97 1.22 5.03
C MET A 24 -6.94 2.13 5.79
N ASP A 25 -6.82 3.44 5.60
CA ASP A 25 -7.76 4.45 6.08
C ASP A 25 -8.56 5.00 4.88
N ASN A 26 -9.63 4.30 4.51
CA ASN A 26 -10.42 4.63 3.33
C ASN A 26 -11.61 5.54 3.68
N ARG A 27 -11.48 6.86 3.43
CA ARG A 27 -12.57 7.83 3.63
C ARG A 27 -13.60 7.85 2.51
N LEU A 28 -13.42 7.03 1.48
CA LEU A 28 -14.31 6.89 0.33
C LEU A 28 -14.94 5.48 0.28
N ALA A 29 -15.00 4.77 1.41
CA ALA A 29 -15.44 3.37 1.48
C ALA A 29 -16.86 3.13 0.92
N ASP A 30 -17.74 4.13 0.99
CA ASP A 30 -19.10 4.06 0.42
C ASP A 30 -19.12 4.15 -1.12
N CYS A 31 -18.01 4.57 -1.75
CA CYS A 31 -17.88 4.69 -3.20
C CYS A 31 -16.86 3.74 -3.80
N VAL A 32 -15.80 3.42 -3.06
CA VAL A 32 -14.68 2.61 -3.55
C VAL A 32 -14.18 1.72 -2.42
N ASP A 33 -14.08 0.43 -2.69
CA ASP A 33 -13.32 -0.50 -1.85
C ASP A 33 -11.88 -0.62 -2.37
N LEU A 34 -10.93 -0.77 -1.45
CA LEU A 34 -9.50 -0.88 -1.74
C LEU A 34 -8.91 -2.07 -0.99
N VAL A 35 -8.44 -3.06 -1.73
CA VAL A 35 -7.83 -4.28 -1.18
C VAL A 35 -6.33 -4.28 -1.47
N PRO A 36 -5.46 -4.11 -0.46
CA PRO A 36 -4.01 -4.26 -0.60
C PRO A 36 -3.63 -5.63 -1.17
N ARG A 37 -2.69 -5.65 -2.12
CA ARG A 37 -2.23 -6.88 -2.79
C ARG A 37 -0.77 -7.17 -2.51
N SER A 38 0.10 -6.23 -2.84
CA SER A 38 1.55 -6.43 -2.76
C SER A 38 2.30 -5.13 -2.56
N LEU A 39 3.47 -5.23 -1.93
CA LEU A 39 4.47 -4.18 -1.92
C LEU A 39 5.56 -4.50 -2.94
N ARG A 40 6.05 -3.47 -3.62
CA ARG A 40 7.25 -3.55 -4.45
C ARG A 40 8.15 -2.35 -4.23
N VAL A 41 9.44 -2.54 -4.46
CA VAL A 41 10.41 -1.45 -4.45
C VAL A 41 10.73 -1.08 -5.89
N GLU A 42 10.57 0.19 -6.23
CA GLU A 42 10.83 0.69 -7.57
C GLU A 42 11.47 2.08 -7.47
N HIS A 43 12.62 2.26 -8.12
CA HIS A 43 13.40 3.51 -8.09
C HIS A 43 13.69 4.07 -6.69
N GLY A 44 13.90 3.20 -5.69
CA GLY A 44 14.16 3.62 -4.30
C GLY A 44 12.91 4.05 -3.52
N SER A 45 11.72 3.96 -4.12
CA SER A 45 10.45 4.16 -3.44
C SER A 45 9.74 2.84 -3.17
N LEU A 46 8.99 2.79 -2.07
CA LEU A 46 8.11 1.69 -1.74
C LEU A 46 6.74 1.94 -2.37
N TRP A 47 6.24 1.01 -3.16
CA TRP A 47 4.95 1.09 -3.83
C TRP A 47 4.00 0.03 -3.30
N LEU A 48 2.73 0.41 -3.11
CA LEU A 48 1.62 -0.50 -2.83
C LEU A 48 0.79 -0.70 -4.08
N ASP A 49 0.61 -1.96 -4.48
CA ASP A 49 -0.47 -2.37 -5.36
C ASP A 49 -1.72 -2.69 -4.56
N ALA A 50 -2.84 -2.09 -4.93
CA ALA A 50 -4.15 -2.42 -4.39
C ALA A 50 -5.19 -2.53 -5.49
N ASP A 51 -6.10 -3.49 -5.36
CA ASP A 51 -7.25 -3.62 -6.26
C ASP A 51 -8.35 -2.67 -5.78
N ALA A 52 -8.78 -1.78 -6.68
CA ALA A 52 -9.88 -0.86 -6.43
C ALA A 52 -11.18 -1.40 -7.04
N THR A 53 -12.23 -1.50 -6.23
CA THR A 53 -13.59 -1.80 -6.71
C THR A 53 -14.43 -0.54 -6.58
N VAL A 54 -14.83 0.04 -7.71
CA VAL A 54 -15.70 1.23 -7.74
C VAL A 54 -17.14 0.78 -7.60
N ILE A 55 -17.73 1.06 -6.43
CA ILE A 55 -19.15 0.80 -6.11
C ILE A 55 -20.02 1.84 -6.81
N GLN A 56 -19.60 3.10 -6.74
CA GLN A 56 -20.24 4.24 -7.40
C GLN A 56 -19.22 5.37 -7.64
N PRO A 57 -19.49 6.33 -8.54
CA PRO A 57 -18.58 7.43 -8.78
C PRO A 57 -18.26 8.19 -7.49
N ILE A 58 -16.98 8.51 -7.23
CA ILE A 58 -16.58 9.20 -5.99
C ILE A 58 -17.18 10.61 -5.83
N GLY A 59 -17.77 11.16 -6.89
CA GLY A 59 -18.60 12.37 -6.79
C GLY A 59 -19.86 12.18 -5.93
N ALA A 60 -20.39 10.96 -5.84
CA ALA A 60 -21.48 10.63 -4.92
C ALA A 60 -21.03 10.70 -3.44
N CYS A 61 -19.73 10.52 -3.17
CA CYS A 61 -19.11 10.72 -1.85
C CYS A 61 -18.64 12.17 -1.61
N GLY A 62 -19.06 13.13 -2.45
CA GLY A 62 -18.75 14.55 -2.30
C GLY A 62 -17.44 15.01 -2.93
N CYS A 63 -16.72 14.15 -3.66
CA CYS A 63 -15.52 14.56 -4.38
C CYS A 63 -15.87 15.37 -5.63
N VAL A 64 -15.11 16.44 -5.90
CA VAL A 64 -15.34 17.31 -7.07
C VAL A 64 -14.87 16.70 -8.40
N SER A 65 -14.08 15.64 -8.35
CA SER A 65 -13.56 14.95 -9.54
C SER A 65 -13.43 13.45 -9.28
N ALA A 66 -13.10 12.68 -10.32
CA ALA A 66 -12.77 11.27 -10.20
C ALA A 66 -11.35 11.01 -9.65
N MET A 67 -10.56 12.07 -9.37
CA MET A 67 -9.27 11.93 -8.67
C MET A 67 -9.50 11.90 -7.17
N ALA A 68 -8.99 10.85 -6.54
CA ALA A 68 -8.84 10.81 -5.09
C ALA A 68 -7.41 11.19 -4.71
N GLY A 69 -7.27 11.94 -3.63
CA GLY A 69 -5.98 12.17 -2.99
C GLY A 69 -5.66 11.02 -2.05
N TYR A 70 -4.37 10.72 -1.87
CA TYR A 70 -3.94 9.81 -0.82
C TYR A 70 -2.71 10.32 -0.09
N HIS A 71 -2.58 9.92 1.17
CA HIS A 71 -1.43 10.17 2.01
C HIS A 71 -0.83 8.85 2.48
N SER A 72 0.48 8.69 2.28
CA SER A 72 1.27 7.67 2.97
C SER A 72 1.78 8.27 4.28
N LEU A 73 1.40 7.66 5.38
CA LEU A 73 1.72 8.11 6.74
C LEU A 73 2.50 7.01 7.44
N VAL A 74 3.42 7.40 8.32
CA VAL A 74 4.06 6.47 9.26
C VAL A 74 3.87 6.98 10.68
N LEU A 75 3.60 6.07 11.61
CA LEU A 75 3.63 6.35 13.04
C LEU A 75 5.08 6.22 13.53
N GLN A 76 5.64 7.30 14.05
CA GLN A 76 6.98 7.30 14.63
C GLN A 76 6.96 8.06 15.95
N GLY A 77 7.27 7.37 17.05
CA GLY A 77 7.32 7.99 18.39
C GLY A 77 5.97 8.60 18.80
N GLY A 78 4.86 7.95 18.45
CA GLY A 78 3.49 8.41 18.76
C GLY A 78 2.96 9.54 17.86
N ARG A 79 3.71 9.96 16.84
CA ARG A 79 3.31 11.02 15.90
C ARG A 79 3.13 10.45 14.50
N GLN A 80 2.06 10.89 13.81
CA GLN A 80 1.91 10.61 12.38
C GLN A 80 2.80 11.54 11.58
N ILE A 81 3.66 10.97 10.74
CA ILE A 81 4.53 11.67 9.81
C ILE A 81 4.05 11.38 8.39
N LEU A 82 3.87 12.42 7.59
CA LEU A 82 3.57 12.31 6.17
C LEU A 82 4.83 11.97 5.39
N LEU A 83 4.82 10.82 4.72
CA LEU A 83 5.92 10.35 3.87
C LEU A 83 5.72 10.72 2.41
N HIS A 84 4.48 10.63 1.93
CA HIS A 84 4.14 10.92 0.55
C HIS A 84 2.69 11.40 0.43
N ARG A 85 2.44 12.27 -0.56
CA ARG A 85 1.11 12.67 -1.02
C ARG A 85 1.03 12.42 -2.51
N GLY A 86 -0.01 11.72 -2.95
CA GLY A 86 -0.29 11.54 -4.36
C GLY A 86 -1.78 11.65 -4.67
N GLU A 87 -2.09 11.48 -5.95
CA GLU A 87 -3.45 11.35 -6.45
C GLU A 87 -3.58 10.05 -7.24
N VAL A 88 -4.78 9.47 -7.25
CA VAL A 88 -5.10 8.26 -7.99
C VAL A 88 -6.40 8.42 -8.74
N ASN A 89 -6.44 7.90 -9.96
CA ASN A 89 -7.64 7.94 -10.77
C ASN A 89 -8.60 6.79 -10.42
N LEU A 90 -9.79 7.14 -9.90
CA LEU A 90 -10.86 6.22 -9.51
C LEU A 90 -12.08 6.31 -10.44
N LYS A 91 -11.91 6.78 -11.69
CA LYS A 91 -12.95 6.73 -12.71
C LYS A 91 -13.38 5.29 -13.02
N SER A 92 -12.44 4.34 -12.90
CA SER A 92 -12.67 2.91 -13.03
C SER A 92 -11.89 2.15 -11.97
N GLY A 93 -12.37 0.95 -11.64
CA GLY A 93 -11.68 0.02 -10.74
C GLY A 93 -10.42 -0.61 -11.36
N GLY A 94 -9.98 -1.71 -10.76
CA GLY A 94 -8.79 -2.47 -11.13
C GLY A 94 -7.56 -2.11 -10.31
N LEU A 95 -6.41 -2.64 -10.74
CA LEU A 95 -5.14 -2.46 -10.04
C LEU A 95 -4.70 -0.99 -10.03
N LYS A 96 -4.39 -0.47 -8.85
CA LYS A 96 -3.86 0.87 -8.62
C LYS A 96 -2.55 0.79 -7.86
N ALA A 97 -1.61 1.63 -8.24
CA ALA A 97 -0.32 1.77 -7.58
C ALA A 97 -0.29 3.06 -6.74
N PHE A 98 0.18 2.95 -5.51
CA PHE A 98 0.32 4.05 -4.57
C PHE A 98 1.78 4.16 -4.13
N ASP A 99 2.38 5.32 -4.31
CA ASP A 99 3.74 5.59 -3.81
C ASP A 99 3.66 5.84 -2.30
N LEU A 100 4.32 4.98 -1.53
CA LEU A 100 4.38 5.09 -0.08
C LEU A 100 5.54 5.98 0.39
N GLY A 101 6.38 6.47 -0.52
CA GLY A 101 7.59 7.24 -0.25
C GLY A 101 8.84 6.35 -0.17
N ALA A 102 9.95 6.97 0.21
CA ALA A 102 11.27 6.35 0.21
C ALA A 102 11.31 5.02 1.01
N VAL A 103 12.01 4.04 0.44
CA VAL A 103 12.35 2.80 1.16
C VAL A 103 13.20 3.14 2.38
N GLY A 104 12.93 2.49 3.51
CA GLY A 104 13.64 2.75 4.77
C GLY A 104 13.11 3.96 5.55
N ALA A 105 11.99 4.57 5.14
CA ALA A 105 11.28 5.54 5.96
C ALA A 105 10.62 4.84 7.18
N ASP A 106 11.43 4.42 8.14
CA ASP A 106 11.04 3.50 9.20
C ASP A 106 10.12 4.12 10.25
N GLY A 107 9.26 3.29 10.82
CA GLY A 107 8.40 3.62 11.94
C GLY A 107 7.53 2.42 12.32
N ASP A 108 6.76 2.57 13.39
CA ASP A 108 6.07 1.48 14.07
C ASP A 108 4.94 0.88 13.21
N ALA A 109 4.28 1.73 12.42
CA ALA A 109 3.18 1.33 11.55
C ALA A 109 3.00 2.30 10.38
N ARG A 110 2.70 1.79 9.19
CA ARG A 110 2.36 2.60 8.01
C ARG A 110 0.85 2.60 7.75
N THR A 111 0.32 3.73 7.30
CA THR A 111 -1.09 3.90 6.91
C THR A 111 -1.19 4.57 5.55
N LEU A 112 -2.01 4.01 4.66
CA LEU A 112 -2.46 4.69 3.45
C LEU A 112 -3.84 5.29 3.71
N ARG A 113 -3.95 6.61 3.68
CA ARG A 113 -5.24 7.30 3.79
C ARG A 113 -5.73 7.73 2.42
N LEU A 114 -6.91 7.25 1.99
CA LEU A 114 -7.59 7.69 0.77
C LEU A 114 -8.68 8.71 1.11
N MET A 115 -8.74 9.82 0.36
CA MET A 115 -9.73 10.88 0.53
C MET A 115 -10.01 11.60 -0.80
N CYS A 116 -10.99 12.51 -0.84
CA CYS A 116 -11.15 13.36 -2.01
C CYS A 116 -9.86 14.17 -2.27
N ALA A 117 -9.52 14.37 -3.55
CA ALA A 117 -8.43 15.28 -3.89
C ALA A 117 -8.73 16.69 -3.36
N GLY A 118 -7.75 17.31 -2.72
CA GLY A 118 -7.85 18.69 -2.28
C GLY A 118 -7.86 19.66 -3.48
N PRO A 119 -8.29 20.92 -3.28
CA PRO A 119 -8.12 21.95 -4.30
C PRO A 119 -6.62 22.10 -4.62
N ARG A 120 -6.30 22.20 -5.91
CA ARG A 120 -4.94 22.47 -6.41
C ARG A 120 -4.63 23.96 -6.41
#